data_AF-A0A117QZT7-F1
#
_entry.id   AF-A0A117QZT7-F1
#
_cell.length_a   1.000
_cell.length_b   1.000
_cell.length_c   1.000
_cell.angle_alpha   90.00
_cell.angle_beta   90.00
_cell.angle_gamma   90.00
#
_symmetry.space_group_name_H-M   'P 1'
#
loop_
_entity.id
_entity.type
_entity.pdbx_description
1 polymer ?
#
loop_
_entity_poly.entity_id
_entity_poly.type
_entity_poly.pdbx_seq_one_letter_code
_entity_poly.pdbx_strand_id
1 'polypeptide(L)'
;MSDGKLVGIVLVSHSAEVAASVAELAKGLAGGGAEVPVAAAGGTEGGGLGTSAELIAGAAAAVDRGAGIAVLADLGSAVLTVKALLAEGDELPDGTHLVDAPFVEGAVAAVVTAATGADLAAVEAAAAEAYSYRKV
;
A
#
# COMPACT_ATOMS: atom_id res chain seq x y z
N MET A 1 -16.42 12.62 16.26
CA MET A 1 -15.45 11.93 15.40
C MET A 1 -16.22 11.57 14.17
N SER A 2 -15.95 12.17 13.00
CA SER A 2 -16.51 11.62 11.77
C SER A 2 -16.11 10.15 11.75
N ASP A 3 -17.05 9.27 11.45
CA ASP A 3 -16.82 7.85 11.19
C ASP A 3 -16.09 7.74 9.84
N GLY A 4 -14.91 8.37 9.80
CA GLY A 4 -14.17 8.74 8.61
C GLY A 4 -13.53 7.49 8.06
N LYS A 5 -13.98 7.10 6.88
CA LYS A 5 -13.37 6.04 6.08
C LYS A 5 -11.86 6.32 5.99
N LEU A 6 -11.04 5.34 6.34
CA LEU A 6 -9.58 5.45 6.27
C LEU A 6 -9.10 5.02 4.87
N VAL A 7 -8.00 5.62 4.42
CA VAL A 7 -7.30 5.22 3.20
C VAL A 7 -6.79 3.78 3.36
N GLY A 8 -7.06 2.94 2.36
CA GLY A 8 -6.52 1.58 2.29
C GLY A 8 -5.08 1.58 1.81
N ILE A 9 -4.25 0.71 2.37
CA ILE A 9 -2.85 0.54 1.94
C ILE A 9 -2.64 -0.87 1.39
N VAL A 10 -2.11 -0.98 0.18
CA VAL A 10 -1.67 -2.25 -0.41
C VAL A 10 -0.16 -2.22 -0.61
N LEU A 11 0.52 -3.24 -0.07
CA LEU A 11 1.97 -3.39 -0.19
C LEU A 11 2.29 -4.54 -1.14
N VAL A 12 2.80 -4.18 -2.32
CA VAL A 12 3.10 -5.09 -3.41
C VAL A 12 4.59 -5.42 -3.44
N SER A 13 4.96 -6.70 -3.35
CA SER A 13 6.37 -7.10 -3.45
C SER A 13 6.57 -8.42 -4.18
N HIS A 14 7.78 -8.66 -4.67
CA HIS A 14 8.12 -9.95 -5.28
C HIS A 14 8.09 -11.11 -4.28
N SER A 15 8.25 -10.83 -2.98
CA SER A 15 8.18 -11.80 -1.89
C SER A 15 6.95 -11.55 -1.02
N ALA A 16 6.20 -12.62 -0.75
CA ALA A 16 5.11 -12.61 0.21
C ALA A 16 5.61 -12.24 1.61
N GLU A 17 6.76 -12.78 2.01
CA GLU A 17 7.37 -12.53 3.32
C GLU A 17 7.81 -11.07 3.49
N VAL A 18 8.37 -10.47 2.44
CA VAL A 18 8.75 -9.05 2.46
C VAL A 18 7.51 -8.16 2.55
N ALA A 19 6.49 -8.40 1.72
CA ALA A 19 5.25 -7.63 1.77
C ALA A 19 4.57 -7.71 3.15
N ALA A 20 4.46 -8.92 3.70
CA ALA A 20 3.89 -9.13 5.03
C ALA A 20 4.72 -8.47 6.13
N SER A 21 6.05 -8.61 6.10
CA SER A 21 6.92 -8.02 7.13
C SER A 21 6.86 -6.49 7.13
N VAL A 22 6.78 -5.86 5.96
CA VAL A 22 6.62 -4.41 5.87
C VAL A 22 5.24 -3.98 6.34
N ALA A 23 4.17 -4.73 6.04
CA ALA A 23 2.83 -4.45 6.56
C ALA A 23 2.80 -4.48 8.09
N GLU A 24 3.37 -5.52 8.69
CA GLU A 24 3.40 -5.69 10.15
C GLU A 24 4.29 -4.62 10.82
N LEU A 25 5.43 -4.27 10.21
CA LEU A 25 6.27 -3.18 10.69
C LEU A 25 5.51 -1.84 10.66
N ALA A 26 4.87 -1.51 9.55
CA ALA A 26 4.15 -0.25 9.37
C ALA A 26 2.97 -0.12 10.35
N LYS A 27 2.18 -1.19 10.53
CA LYS A 27 1.12 -1.25 11.55
C LYS A 27 1.67 -1.08 12.96
N GLY A 28 2.75 -1.79 13.31
CA GLY A 28 3.36 -1.71 14.64
C GLY A 28 3.90 -0.33 14.99
N LEU A 29 4.41 0.41 13.99
CA LEU A 29 4.93 1.76 14.16
C LEU A 29 3.85 2.85 14.16
N ALA A 30 2.68 2.61 13.56
CA ALA A 30 1.55 3.54 13.60
C ALA A 30 0.92 3.68 15.01
N GLY A 31 1.23 2.77 15.93
CA GLY A 31 0.76 2.81 17.31
C GLY A 31 -0.73 2.46 17.45
N GLY A 32 -1.29 2.67 18.65
CA GLY A 32 -2.69 2.35 18.99
C GLY A 32 -3.74 3.32 18.41
N GLY A 33 -3.48 3.90 17.24
CA GLY A 33 -4.43 4.74 16.50
C GLY A 33 -5.60 3.94 15.91
N ALA A 34 -6.35 4.54 14.98
CA ALA A 34 -7.40 3.83 14.26
C ALA A 34 -6.81 2.68 13.43
N GLU A 35 -7.53 1.56 13.33
CA GLU A 35 -7.06 0.36 12.64
C GLU A 35 -7.05 0.60 11.11
N VAL A 36 -5.90 1.04 10.59
CA VAL A 36 -5.71 1.28 9.16
C VAL A 36 -5.84 -0.04 8.40
N PRO A 37 -6.67 -0.11 7.34
CA PRO A 37 -6.76 -1.30 6.51
C PRO A 37 -5.50 -1.42 5.64
N VAL A 38 -4.63 -2.37 6.00
CA VAL A 38 -3.37 -2.65 5.30
C VAL A 38 -3.35 -4.12 4.86
N ALA A 39 -3.12 -4.36 3.58
CA ALA A 39 -2.97 -5.69 3.01
C ALA A 39 -1.63 -5.84 2.28
N ALA A 40 -1.05 -7.04 2.38
CA ALA A 40 0.15 -7.42 1.65
C ALA A 40 -0.24 -8.26 0.42
N ALA A 41 0.35 -7.95 -0.72
CA ALA A 41 0.23 -8.72 -1.96
C ALA A 41 1.64 -9.04 -2.46
N GLY A 42 2.15 -10.24 -2.20
CA GLY A 42 3.48 -10.58 -2.68
C GLY A 42 3.66 -12.02 -3.09
N GLY A 43 4.61 -12.23 -3.99
CA GLY A 43 4.84 -13.51 -4.64
C GLY A 43 3.84 -13.81 -5.76
N THR A 44 3.97 -15.00 -6.31
CA THR A 44 3.00 -15.60 -7.21
C THR A 44 1.95 -16.39 -6.43
N GLU A 45 0.85 -16.77 -7.06
CA GLU A 45 -0.16 -17.65 -6.45
C GLU A 45 0.41 -19.00 -6.00
N GLY A 46 1.49 -19.46 -6.64
CA GLY A 46 2.23 -20.67 -6.27
C GLY A 46 3.20 -20.50 -5.11
N GLY A 47 3.26 -19.31 -4.48
CA GLY A 47 4.11 -18.99 -3.34
C GLY A 47 5.59 -18.74 -3.68
N GLY A 48 5.93 -18.63 -4.96
CA GLY A 48 7.28 -18.29 -5.41
C GLY A 48 7.50 -16.79 -5.49
N LEU A 49 8.74 -16.38 -5.76
CA LEU A 49 9.04 -14.98 -6.06
C LEU A 49 8.36 -14.54 -7.37
N GLY A 50 7.71 -13.39 -7.34
CA GLY A 50 7.00 -12.83 -8.49
C GLY A 50 5.86 -11.91 -8.07
N THR A 51 5.00 -11.58 -9.01
CA THR A 51 3.85 -10.69 -8.78
C THR A 51 2.61 -11.33 -9.39
N SER A 52 1.48 -11.28 -8.69
CA SER A 52 0.18 -11.76 -9.17
C SER A 52 -0.81 -10.60 -9.19
N ALA A 53 -1.48 -10.44 -10.32
CA ALA A 53 -2.55 -9.46 -10.49
C ALA A 53 -3.72 -9.75 -9.54
N GLU A 54 -4.06 -11.02 -9.40
CA GLU A 54 -5.15 -11.55 -8.58
C GLU A 54 -4.92 -11.26 -7.09
N LEU A 55 -3.68 -11.46 -6.61
CA LEU A 55 -3.32 -11.12 -5.23
C LEU A 55 -3.40 -9.61 -4.98
N ILE A 56 -3.01 -8.78 -5.95
CA ILE A 56 -3.09 -7.31 -5.84
C ILE A 56 -4.55 -6.86 -5.82
N ALA A 57 -5.37 -7.32 -6.76
CA ALA A 57 -6.79 -6.97 -6.84
C ALA A 57 -7.55 -7.42 -5.58
N GLY A 58 -7.28 -8.64 -5.10
CA GLY A 58 -7.85 -9.15 -3.85
C GLY A 58 -7.43 -8.33 -2.62
N ALA A 59 -6.16 -7.93 -2.55
CA ALA A 59 -5.67 -7.06 -1.47
C ALA A 59 -6.32 -5.67 -1.51
N ALA A 60 -6.46 -5.07 -2.70
CA ALA A 60 -7.12 -3.78 -2.90
C ALA A 60 -8.60 -3.83 -2.46
N ALA A 61 -9.34 -4.85 -2.92
CA ALA A 61 -10.73 -5.05 -2.51
C ALA A 61 -10.88 -5.24 -0.98
N ALA A 62 -9.93 -5.93 -0.33
CA ALA A 62 -9.97 -6.18 1.11
C ALA A 62 -9.77 -4.91 1.95
N VAL A 63 -8.98 -3.95 1.45
CA VAL A 63 -8.67 -2.69 2.15
C VAL A 63 -9.58 -1.54 1.77
N ASP A 64 -10.41 -1.68 0.74
CA ASP A 64 -11.31 -0.61 0.33
C ASP A 64 -12.34 -0.28 1.43
N ARG A 65 -12.33 0.99 1.83
CA ARG A 65 -13.33 1.59 2.74
C ARG A 65 -14.04 2.77 2.09
N GLY A 66 -13.73 3.10 0.83
CA GLY A 66 -14.27 4.23 0.09
C GLY A 66 -13.63 5.58 0.41
N ALA A 67 -12.37 5.58 0.87
CA ALA A 67 -11.54 6.78 1.03
C ALA A 67 -10.33 6.79 0.07
N GLY A 68 -10.31 5.86 -0.90
CA GLY A 68 -9.19 5.65 -1.80
C GLY A 68 -8.16 4.64 -1.26
N ILE A 69 -7.26 4.21 -2.14
CA ILE A 69 -6.27 3.16 -1.86
C ILE A 69 -4.90 3.63 -2.34
N ALA A 70 -3.91 3.62 -1.45
CA ALA A 70 -2.51 3.83 -1.79
C ALA A 70 -1.82 2.46 -1.98
N VAL A 71 -1.33 2.22 -3.20
CA VAL A 71 -0.55 1.02 -3.54
C VAL A 71 0.93 1.39 -3.58
N LEU A 72 1.76 0.74 -2.77
CA LEU A 72 3.21 0.85 -2.85
C LEU A 72 3.78 -0.45 -3.39
N ALA A 73 4.73 -0.36 -4.32
CA ALA A 73 5.39 -1.51 -4.93
C ALA A 73 6.90 -1.47 -4.72
N ASP A 74 7.54 -2.64 -4.65
CA ASP A 74 8.98 -2.75 -4.37
C ASP A 74 9.87 -2.38 -5.56
N LEU A 75 9.85 -3.18 -6.62
CA LEU A 75 10.82 -3.18 -7.71
C LEU A 75 10.11 -3.31 -9.07
N GLY A 76 10.85 -2.97 -10.12
CA GLY A 76 10.34 -2.69 -11.48
C GLY A 76 9.15 -3.53 -11.97
N SER A 77 9.23 -4.86 -11.96
CA SER A 77 8.13 -5.70 -12.48
C SER A 77 6.84 -5.59 -11.66
N ALA A 78 6.93 -5.48 -10.33
CA ALA A 78 5.76 -5.26 -9.48
C ALA A 78 5.09 -3.91 -9.80
N VAL A 79 5.90 -2.87 -10.01
CA VAL A 79 5.43 -1.55 -10.45
C VAL A 79 4.71 -1.64 -11.80
N LEU A 80 5.27 -2.40 -12.76
CA LEU A 80 4.66 -2.59 -14.08
C LEU A 80 3.32 -3.33 -14.00
N THR A 81 3.21 -4.37 -13.15
CA THR A 81 1.95 -5.08 -12.93
C THR A 81 0.88 -4.16 -12.36
N VAL A 82 1.21 -3.35 -11.33
CA VAL A 82 0.24 -2.39 -10.77
C VAL A 82 -0.17 -1.35 -11.82
N LYS A 83 0.76 -0.85 -12.64
CA LYS A 83 0.43 0.09 -13.72
C LYS A 83 -0.49 -0.52 -14.78
N ALA A 84 -0.31 -1.79 -15.11
CA ALA A 84 -1.19 -2.50 -16.05
C ALA A 84 -2.62 -2.58 -15.50
N LEU A 85 -2.77 -3.03 -14.25
CA LEU A 85 -4.07 -3.09 -13.56
C LEU A 85 -4.78 -1.74 -13.50
N LEU A 86 -4.04 -0.67 -13.19
CA LEU A 86 -4.59 0.69 -13.17
C LEU A 86 -5.00 1.19 -14.56
N ALA A 87 -4.32 0.75 -15.61
CA ALA A 87 -4.63 1.15 -16.99
C ALA A 87 -5.84 0.40 -17.57
N GLU A 88 -6.05 -0.85 -17.13
CA GLU A 88 -7.22 -1.66 -17.50
C GLU A 88 -8.48 -1.14 -16.81
N GLY A 89 -8.39 -0.82 -15.51
CA GLY A 89 -9.38 0.00 -14.79
C GLY A 89 -10.66 -0.71 -14.35
N ASP A 90 -10.73 -2.04 -14.47
CA ASP A 90 -11.89 -2.85 -14.07
C ASP A 90 -11.58 -3.83 -12.92
N GLU A 91 -10.30 -4.09 -12.62
CA GLU A 91 -9.89 -4.99 -11.52
C GLU A 91 -9.66 -4.30 -10.17
N LEU A 92 -9.34 -3.01 -10.17
CA LEU A 92 -9.02 -2.24 -8.95
C LEU A 92 -10.18 -1.32 -8.55
N PRO A 93 -10.45 -1.14 -7.23
CA PRO A 93 -11.44 -0.17 -6.78
C PRO A 93 -11.16 1.27 -7.24
N ASP A 94 -12.22 2.05 -7.41
CA ASP A 94 -12.10 3.48 -7.75
C ASP A 94 -11.24 4.24 -6.73
N GLY A 95 -10.39 5.13 -7.23
CA GLY A 95 -9.47 5.90 -6.36
C GLY A 95 -8.28 5.08 -5.84
N THR A 96 -7.94 3.97 -6.49
CA THR A 96 -6.67 3.26 -6.28
C THR A 96 -5.54 3.97 -7.00
N HIS A 97 -4.51 4.39 -6.27
CA HIS A 97 -3.36 5.11 -6.81
C HIS A 97 -2.06 4.35 -6.51
N LEU A 98 -1.22 4.20 -7.52
CA LEU A 98 0.16 3.75 -7.33
C LEU A 98 1.00 4.92 -6.82
N VAL A 99 1.58 4.75 -5.63
CA VAL A 99 2.37 5.77 -4.94
C VAL A 99 3.85 5.52 -5.22
N ASP A 100 4.50 6.53 -5.82
CA ASP A 100 5.94 6.53 -6.06
C ASP A 100 6.68 6.87 -4.76
N ALA A 101 7.10 5.83 -4.03
CA ALA A 101 7.76 5.94 -2.75
C ALA A 101 8.70 4.74 -2.48
N PRO A 102 9.75 4.90 -1.66
CA PRO A 102 10.57 3.77 -1.22
C PRO A 102 9.72 2.78 -0.40
N PHE A 103 9.82 1.49 -0.72
CA PHE A 103 8.85 0.48 -0.26
C PHE A 103 8.67 0.43 1.27
N VAL A 104 9.76 0.40 2.05
CA VAL A 104 9.67 0.27 3.51
C VAL A 104 9.33 1.60 4.17
N GLU A 105 10.18 2.60 3.96
CA GLU A 105 10.04 3.91 4.60
C GLU A 105 8.73 4.61 4.19
N GLY A 106 8.36 4.51 2.90
CA GLY A 106 7.11 5.05 2.37
C GLY A 106 5.89 4.33 2.93
N ALA A 107 5.93 3.01 3.10
CA ALA A 107 4.83 2.25 3.71
C ALA A 107 4.58 2.67 5.16
N VAL A 108 5.65 2.84 5.94
CA VAL A 108 5.53 3.34 7.33
C VAL A 108 4.91 4.74 7.34
N ALA A 109 5.42 5.66 6.51
CA ALA A 109 4.89 7.02 6.43
C ALA A 109 3.42 7.07 5.99
N ALA A 110 3.05 6.23 5.01
CA ALA A 110 1.68 6.11 4.51
C ALA A 110 0.72 5.61 5.60
N VAL A 111 1.07 4.51 6.28
CA VAL A 111 0.22 3.92 7.33
C VAL A 111 0.09 4.86 8.53
N VAL A 112 1.19 5.47 8.99
CA VAL A 112 1.16 6.46 10.10
C VAL A 112 0.25 7.63 9.75
N THR A 113 0.34 8.14 8.52
CA THR A 113 -0.47 9.28 8.06
C THR A 113 -1.94 8.90 7.93
N ALA A 114 -2.23 7.74 7.33
CA ALA A 114 -3.59 7.21 7.20
C ALA A 114 -4.25 7.00 8.58
N ALA A 115 -3.48 6.55 9.59
CA ALA A 115 -3.98 6.35 10.95
C ALA A 115 -4.48 7.63 11.63
N THR A 116 -4.09 8.81 11.13
CA THR A 116 -4.60 10.11 11.60
C THR A 116 -5.95 10.50 10.99
N GLY A 117 -6.45 9.72 10.03
CA GLY A 117 -7.64 10.07 9.24
C GLY A 117 -7.36 11.05 8.09
N ALA A 118 -6.09 11.22 7.71
CA ALA A 118 -5.70 12.01 6.56
C ALA A 118 -6.24 11.43 5.24
N ASP A 119 -6.45 12.29 4.25
CA ASP A 119 -6.92 11.87 2.93
C ASP A 119 -5.82 11.22 2.09
N LEU A 120 -6.21 10.63 0.95
CA LEU A 120 -5.30 9.92 0.06
C LEU A 120 -4.13 10.80 -0.42
N ALA A 121 -4.38 12.07 -0.73
CA ALA A 121 -3.34 12.99 -1.19
C ALA A 121 -2.28 13.26 -0.12
N ALA A 122 -2.70 13.41 1.15
CA ALA A 122 -1.78 13.55 2.26
C ALA A 122 -0.99 12.25 2.52
N VAL A 123 -1.62 11.09 2.38
CA VAL A 123 -0.96 9.78 2.49
C VAL A 123 0.10 9.60 1.40
N GLU A 124 -0.22 9.94 0.15
CA GLU A 124 0.74 9.92 -0.97
C GLU A 124 1.92 10.84 -0.75
N ALA A 125 1.66 12.09 -0.33
CA ALA A 125 2.71 13.07 -0.06
C ALA A 125 3.66 12.57 1.04
N ALA A 126 3.13 12.06 2.16
CA ALA A 126 3.93 11.54 3.25
C ALA A 126 4.79 10.34 2.83
N ALA A 127 4.24 9.43 2.03
CA ALA A 127 4.98 8.30 1.48
C ALA A 127 6.13 8.77 0.56
N ALA A 128 5.85 9.72 -0.34
CA ALA A 128 6.85 10.25 -1.28
C ALA A 128 7.97 11.03 -0.57
N GLU A 129 7.67 11.75 0.52
CA GLU A 129 8.68 12.45 1.35
C GLU A 129 9.76 11.50 1.89
N ALA A 130 9.46 10.20 2.01
CA ALA A 130 10.40 9.18 2.45
C ALA A 130 11.65 9.05 1.56
N TYR A 131 11.62 9.49 0.30
CA TYR A 131 12.83 9.60 -0.52
C TYR A 131 13.93 10.47 0.09
N SER A 132 13.52 11.44 0.91
CA SER A 132 14.43 12.40 1.54
C SER A 132 14.92 11.96 2.92
N TYR A 133 14.55 10.76 3.39
CA TYR A 133 14.93 10.29 4.72
C TYR A 133 16.43 9.99 4.80
N ARG A 134 17.17 10.97 5.32
CA ARG A 134 18.60 10.89 5.56
C ARG A 134 18.86 10.32 6.95
N LYS A 135 19.66 9.26 7.00
CA LYS A 135 20.14 8.68 8.26
C LYS A 135 21.31 9.49 8.85
N VAL A 136 21.97 10.29 8.01
CA VAL A 136 23.03 11.28 8.31
C VAL A 136 23.03 12.43 7.28
#